data_AF-A0A7X7U1Z5-F1
#
_entry.id   AF-A0A7X7U1Z5-F1
#
_cell.length_a   1.000
_cell.length_b   1.000
_cell.length_c   1.000
_cell.angle_alpha   90.00
_cell.angle_beta   90.00
_cell.angle_gamma   90.00
#
_symmetry.space_group_name_H-M   'P 1'
#
loop_
_entity.id
_entity.type
_entity.pdbx_description
1 polymer ?
#
loop_
_entity_poly.entity_id
_entity_poly.type
_entity_poly.pdbx_seq_one_letter_code
_entity_poly.pdbx_strand_id
1 'polypeptide(L)'
;MGSDAAQWNTGTCLSVFAVLRAAQECESFEQAASRLQAANLGEILAGSEVLRAAWDRGRFLRRLAELGRTPFCRAEVAKRIGLADEAALQELLRTDAEAADVFQRARDELCIQARSALTKSAEAGHVASIRALERLLRAEAGGGGGSEDGGSFDPTRVAPTTLAKISGIAPMQWSRWVNAGLPRSPDGTFSLPTVFTWLRRNPQRTGTRRYRQKPSAVVQRLQQKINRVIEQELKGQHDETIVAPAGR
;
A
#
# COMPACT_ATOMS: atom_id res chain seq x y z
N MET A 1 -7.47 -4.59 -62.11
CA MET A 1 -7.26 -3.59 -61.05
C MET A 1 -8.62 -3.14 -60.57
N GLY A 2 -9.25 -3.99 -59.73
CA GLY A 2 -10.53 -3.68 -59.09
C GLY A 2 -10.22 -2.98 -57.79
N SER A 3 -10.64 -1.73 -57.68
CA SER A 3 -10.58 -0.96 -56.44
C SER A 3 -11.64 -1.51 -55.51
N ASP A 4 -11.23 -2.38 -54.57
CA ASP A 4 -12.05 -2.82 -53.43
C ASP A 4 -12.30 -1.60 -52.54
N ALA A 5 -13.34 -0.85 -52.89
CA ALA A 5 -13.96 0.11 -52.00
C ALA A 5 -14.58 -0.68 -50.85
N ALA A 6 -13.82 -0.80 -49.76
CA ALA A 6 -14.29 -1.31 -48.49
C ALA A 6 -15.62 -0.63 -48.15
N GLN A 7 -16.71 -1.41 -48.19
CA GLN A 7 -18.00 -1.01 -47.68
C GLN A 7 -17.83 -0.82 -46.16
N TRP A 8 -17.57 0.40 -45.73
CA TRP A 8 -17.62 0.78 -44.33
C TRP A 8 -19.06 0.59 -43.89
N ASN A 9 -19.33 -0.54 -43.26
CA ASN A 9 -20.61 -0.89 -42.65
C ASN A 9 -21.03 0.28 -41.74
N THR A 10 -21.98 1.08 -42.21
CA THR A 10 -22.67 2.08 -41.42
C THR A 10 -23.37 1.37 -40.27
N GLY A 11 -22.99 1.65 -39.02
CA GLY A 11 -23.82 1.15 -37.93
C GLY A 11 -23.46 1.55 -36.51
N THR A 12 -22.19 1.69 -36.15
CA THR A 12 -21.84 1.88 -34.72
C THR A 12 -20.84 3.01 -34.55
N CYS A 13 -21.34 4.24 -34.39
CA CYS A 13 -20.52 5.35 -33.91
C CYS A 13 -20.18 5.12 -32.44
N LEU A 14 -19.00 4.57 -32.15
CA LEU A 14 -18.52 4.41 -30.78
C LEU A 14 -18.19 5.78 -30.19
N SER A 15 -18.76 6.09 -29.03
CA SER A 15 -18.38 7.29 -28.29
C SER A 15 -17.08 7.05 -27.50
N VAL A 16 -16.26 8.10 -27.38
CA VAL A 16 -15.05 8.12 -26.56
C VAL A 16 -15.33 7.61 -25.13
N PHE A 17 -16.44 8.06 -24.54
CA PHE A 17 -16.84 7.66 -23.20
C PHE A 17 -17.19 6.17 -23.10
N ALA A 18 -17.88 5.60 -24.10
CA ALA A 18 -18.22 4.18 -24.11
C ALA A 18 -16.95 3.32 -24.19
N VAL A 19 -15.99 3.71 -25.04
CA VAL A 19 -14.70 3.02 -25.16
C VAL A 19 -13.90 3.09 -23.85
N LEU A 20 -13.82 4.27 -23.23
CA LEU A 20 -13.14 4.45 -21.94
C LEU A 20 -13.76 3.57 -20.85
N ARG A 21 -15.10 3.57 -20.73
CA ARG A 21 -15.80 2.73 -19.74
C ARG A 21 -15.62 1.25 -20.00
N ALA A 22 -15.70 0.81 -21.25
CA ALA A 22 -15.46 -0.59 -21.60
C ALA A 22 -14.02 -1.02 -21.24
N ALA A 23 -13.03 -0.17 -21.50
CA ALA A 23 -11.64 -0.42 -21.12
C ALA A 23 -11.43 -0.48 -19.59
N GLN A 24 -12.23 0.26 -18.83
CA GLN A 24 -12.19 0.28 -17.37
C GLN A 24 -12.86 -0.97 -16.76
N GLU A 25 -13.97 -1.42 -17.33
CA GLU A 25 -14.83 -2.46 -16.74
C GLU A 25 -14.55 -3.88 -17.23
N CYS A 26 -14.18 -4.04 -18.51
CA CYS A 26 -13.98 -5.37 -19.11
C CYS A 26 -12.56 -5.87 -18.84
N GLU A 27 -12.41 -7.15 -18.48
CA GLU A 27 -11.11 -7.75 -18.19
C GLU A 27 -10.30 -7.97 -19.47
N SER A 28 -10.99 -8.44 -20.52
CA SER A 28 -10.42 -8.79 -21.82
C SER A 28 -10.91 -7.91 -22.97
N PHE A 29 -10.15 -7.94 -24.08
CA PHE A 29 -10.49 -7.23 -25.30
C PHE A 29 -11.80 -7.74 -25.93
N GLU A 30 -12.05 -9.05 -25.86
CA GLU A 30 -13.26 -9.71 -26.38
C GLU A 30 -14.52 -9.33 -25.61
N GLN A 31 -14.42 -9.25 -24.27
CA GLN A 31 -15.53 -8.75 -23.44
C GLN A 31 -15.89 -7.31 -23.80
N ALA A 32 -14.88 -6.46 -24.01
CA ALA A 32 -15.11 -5.07 -24.40
C ALA A 32 -15.71 -4.95 -25.82
N ALA A 33 -15.21 -5.73 -26.78
CA ALA A 33 -15.77 -5.82 -28.13
C ALA A 33 -17.24 -6.25 -28.10
N SER A 34 -17.56 -7.26 -27.29
CA SER A 34 -18.92 -7.75 -27.09
C SER A 34 -19.83 -6.69 -26.46
N ARG A 35 -19.34 -5.99 -25.43
CA ARG A 35 -20.06 -4.91 -24.75
C ARG A 35 -20.34 -3.71 -25.67
N LEU A 36 -19.38 -3.36 -26.51
CA LEU A 36 -19.48 -2.26 -27.47
C LEU A 36 -20.22 -2.65 -28.76
N GLN A 37 -20.61 -3.93 -28.90
CA GLN A 37 -21.18 -4.50 -30.13
C GLN A 37 -20.32 -4.20 -31.37
N ALA A 38 -19.00 -4.30 -31.20
CA ALA A 38 -18.00 -3.95 -32.20
C ALA A 38 -17.16 -5.20 -32.56
N ALA A 39 -17.51 -5.87 -33.66
CA ALA A 39 -16.84 -7.10 -34.10
C ALA A 39 -15.32 -6.91 -34.31
N ASN A 40 -14.91 -5.76 -34.86
CA ASN A 40 -13.50 -5.44 -35.16
C ASN A 40 -13.00 -4.27 -34.31
N LEU A 41 -13.19 -4.31 -32.99
CA LEU A 41 -12.76 -3.23 -32.09
C LEU A 41 -11.29 -2.82 -32.31
N GLY A 42 -10.40 -3.77 -32.59
CA GLY A 42 -8.98 -3.50 -32.83
C GLY A 42 -8.73 -2.60 -34.04
N GLU A 43 -9.41 -2.87 -35.15
CA GLU A 43 -9.31 -2.07 -36.38
C GLU A 43 -9.92 -0.68 -36.17
N ILE A 44 -11.04 -0.60 -35.45
CA ILE A 44 -11.71 0.67 -35.14
C ILE A 44 -10.80 1.56 -34.28
N LEU A 45 -10.16 1.00 -33.25
CA LEU A 45 -9.19 1.73 -32.42
C LEU A 45 -7.95 2.11 -33.22
N ALA A 46 -7.46 1.26 -34.12
CA ALA A 46 -6.32 1.58 -34.97
C ALA A 46 -6.64 2.71 -35.97
N GLY A 47 -7.88 2.81 -36.43
CA GLY A 47 -8.35 3.86 -37.32
C GLY A 47 -8.64 5.22 -36.66
N SER A 48 -8.62 5.30 -35.32
CA SER A 48 -8.92 6.54 -34.59
C SER A 48 -8.04 6.74 -33.36
N GLU A 49 -7.13 7.72 -33.43
CA GLU A 49 -6.23 8.07 -32.32
C GLU A 49 -6.99 8.47 -31.05
N VAL A 50 -8.12 9.17 -31.20
CA VAL A 50 -8.95 9.61 -30.06
C VAL A 50 -9.56 8.42 -29.33
N LEU A 51 -10.10 7.43 -30.05
CA LEU A 51 -10.67 6.23 -29.43
C LEU A 51 -9.58 5.38 -28.79
N ARG A 52 -8.41 5.28 -29.42
CA ARG A 52 -7.25 4.58 -28.85
C ARG A 52 -6.78 5.22 -27.55
N ALA A 53 -6.65 6.56 -27.51
CA ALA A 53 -6.29 7.28 -26.30
C ALA A 53 -7.31 7.05 -25.16
N ALA A 54 -8.60 7.03 -25.50
CA ALA A 54 -9.68 6.73 -24.54
C ALA A 54 -9.57 5.30 -23.98
N TRP A 55 -9.25 4.34 -24.84
CA TRP A 55 -9.02 2.95 -24.45
C TRP A 55 -7.82 2.81 -23.51
N ASP A 56 -6.67 3.38 -23.88
CA ASP A 56 -5.44 3.32 -23.08
C ASP A 56 -5.64 4.00 -21.72
N ARG A 57 -6.39 5.12 -21.71
CA ARG A 57 -6.79 5.81 -20.49
C ARG A 57 -7.66 4.93 -19.57
N GLY A 58 -8.69 4.29 -20.10
CA GLY A 58 -9.54 3.40 -19.30
C GLY A 58 -8.77 2.22 -18.69
N ARG A 59 -7.85 1.63 -19.47
CA ARG A 59 -6.93 0.57 -19.00
C ARG A 59 -6.01 1.05 -17.89
N PHE A 60 -5.45 2.25 -18.02
CA PHE A 60 -4.62 2.87 -16.99
C PHE A 60 -5.39 3.03 -15.68
N LEU A 61 -6.59 3.62 -15.73
CA LEU A 61 -7.45 3.82 -14.55
C LEU A 61 -7.82 2.50 -13.88
N ARG A 62 -8.13 1.46 -14.67
CA ARG A 62 -8.40 0.11 -14.15
C ARG A 62 -7.21 -0.43 -13.37
N ARG A 63 -6.00 -0.39 -13.97
CA ARG A 63 -4.77 -0.85 -13.32
C ARG A 63 -4.46 -0.05 -12.05
N LEU A 64 -4.70 1.26 -12.07
CA LEU A 64 -4.52 2.11 -10.90
C LEU A 64 -5.48 1.72 -9.77
N ALA A 65 -6.75 1.44 -10.10
CA ALA A 65 -7.75 0.93 -9.15
C ALA A 65 -7.36 -0.45 -8.58
N GLU A 66 -6.96 -1.39 -9.45
CA GLU A 66 -6.49 -2.72 -9.05
C GLU A 66 -5.34 -2.63 -8.05
N LEU A 67 -4.34 -1.78 -8.32
CA LEU A 67 -3.22 -1.55 -7.41
C LEU A 67 -3.63 -0.79 -6.15
N GLY A 68 -4.57 0.14 -6.24
CA GLY A 68 -5.14 0.84 -5.08
C GLY A 68 -5.76 -0.12 -4.06
N ARG A 69 -6.37 -1.22 -4.53
CA ARG A 69 -6.95 -2.28 -3.68
C ARG A 69 -5.92 -3.21 -3.04
N THR A 70 -4.63 -3.01 -3.29
CA THR A 70 -3.56 -3.84 -2.72
C THR A 70 -2.89 -3.16 -1.52
N PRO A 71 -2.26 -3.92 -0.60
CA PRO A 71 -1.54 -3.35 0.54
C PRO A 71 -0.20 -2.69 0.15
N PHE A 72 0.09 -2.48 -1.13
CA PHE A 72 1.32 -1.82 -1.56
C PHE A 72 1.38 -0.36 -1.07
N CYS A 73 2.60 0.09 -0.75
CA CYS A 73 2.85 1.50 -0.47
C CYS A 73 2.84 2.31 -1.79
N ARG A 74 2.70 3.64 -1.69
CA ARG A 74 2.63 4.53 -2.85
C ARG A 74 3.84 4.42 -3.78
N ALA A 75 5.05 4.30 -3.22
CA ALA A 75 6.27 4.09 -4.00
C ALA A 75 6.22 2.79 -4.84
N GLU A 76 5.71 1.69 -4.28
CA GLU A 76 5.59 0.41 -4.99
C GLU A 76 4.47 0.46 -6.04
N VAL A 77 3.35 1.12 -5.73
CA VAL A 77 2.28 1.40 -6.72
C VAL A 77 2.85 2.18 -7.91
N ALA A 78 3.57 3.27 -7.65
CA ALA A 78 4.18 4.12 -8.67
C ALA A 78 5.09 3.31 -9.60
N LYS A 79 6.01 2.53 -9.03
CA LYS A 79 6.88 1.63 -9.80
C LYS A 79 6.08 0.64 -10.65
N ARG A 80 5.01 0.05 -10.10
CA ARG A 80 4.19 -0.93 -10.81
C ARG A 80 3.34 -0.34 -11.94
N ILE A 81 2.99 0.93 -11.89
CA ILE A 81 2.34 1.62 -13.02
C ILE A 81 3.34 2.25 -13.99
N GLY A 82 4.64 2.10 -13.76
CA GLY A 82 5.71 2.60 -14.64
C GLY A 82 6.09 4.06 -14.41
N LEU A 83 5.76 4.63 -13.25
CA LEU A 83 6.24 5.95 -12.84
C LEU A 83 7.63 5.84 -12.18
N ALA A 84 8.36 6.96 -12.19
CA ALA A 84 9.72 7.03 -11.66
C ALA A 84 9.75 6.79 -10.14
N ASP A 85 8.86 7.43 -9.38
CA ASP A 85 8.82 7.38 -7.93
C ASP A 85 7.44 7.78 -7.35
N GLU A 86 7.36 7.82 -6.02
CA GLU A 86 6.17 8.24 -5.29
C GLU A 86 5.76 9.69 -5.57
N ALA A 87 6.72 10.59 -5.80
CA ALA A 87 6.43 12.00 -6.08
C ALA A 87 5.73 12.16 -7.43
N ALA A 88 6.13 11.39 -8.44
CA ALA A 88 5.45 11.35 -9.73
C ALA A 88 4.00 10.84 -9.61
N LEU A 89 3.75 9.82 -8.77
CA LEU A 89 2.38 9.37 -8.51
C LEU A 89 1.57 10.45 -7.78
N GLN A 90 2.16 11.11 -6.78
CA GLN A 90 1.48 12.18 -6.06
C GLN A 90 1.12 13.35 -6.98
N GLU A 91 2.03 13.74 -7.88
CA GLU A 91 1.77 14.78 -8.87
C GLU A 91 0.65 14.37 -9.83
N LEU A 92 0.67 13.13 -10.33
CA LEU A 92 -0.40 12.59 -11.17
C LEU A 92 -1.76 12.69 -10.47
N LEU A 93 -1.88 12.22 -9.23
CA LEU A 93 -3.14 12.29 -8.47
C LEU A 93 -3.54 13.74 -8.10
N ARG A 94 -2.59 14.67 -8.10
CA ARG A 94 -2.88 16.10 -7.88
C ARG A 94 -3.44 16.76 -9.14
N THR A 95 -2.89 16.43 -10.30
CA THR A 95 -3.26 17.04 -11.58
C THR A 95 -4.48 16.39 -12.23
N ASP A 96 -4.71 15.12 -11.93
CA ASP A 96 -5.71 14.28 -12.58
C ASP A 96 -6.77 13.84 -11.56
N ALA A 97 -7.85 14.63 -11.47
CA ALA A 97 -8.92 14.43 -10.49
C ALA A 97 -9.62 13.07 -10.64
N GLU A 98 -9.74 12.55 -11.88
CA GLU A 98 -10.36 11.25 -12.13
C GLU A 98 -9.46 10.12 -11.62
N ALA A 99 -8.16 10.17 -11.91
CA ALA A 99 -7.21 9.19 -11.37
C ALA A 99 -7.14 9.25 -9.84
N ALA A 100 -7.21 10.45 -9.26
CA ALA A 100 -7.26 10.67 -7.82
C ALA A 100 -8.46 9.99 -7.17
N ASP A 101 -9.66 10.24 -7.70
CA ASP A 101 -10.92 9.66 -7.21
C ASP A 101 -10.92 8.14 -7.35
N VAL A 102 -10.52 7.61 -8.51
CA VAL A 102 -10.41 6.15 -8.74
C VAL A 102 -9.44 5.50 -7.75
N PHE A 103 -8.27 6.09 -7.55
CA PHE A 103 -7.28 5.56 -6.62
C PHE A 103 -7.76 5.64 -5.16
N GLN A 104 -8.38 6.76 -4.78
CA GLN A 104 -8.87 6.95 -3.41
C GLN A 104 -10.00 5.97 -3.08
N ARG A 105 -10.98 5.79 -3.97
CA ARG A 105 -12.05 4.78 -3.77
C ARG A 105 -11.49 3.38 -3.59
N ALA A 106 -10.50 3.00 -4.40
CA ALA A 106 -9.83 1.72 -4.27
C ALA A 106 -9.09 1.55 -2.93
N ARG A 107 -8.51 2.63 -2.39
CA ARG A 107 -7.88 2.65 -1.06
C ARG A 107 -8.92 2.53 0.06
N ASP A 108 -10.06 3.21 -0.08
CA ASP A 108 -11.15 3.15 0.89
C ASP A 108 -11.76 1.74 0.93
N GLU A 109 -11.97 1.10 -0.22
CA GLU A 109 -12.40 -0.30 -0.33
C GLU A 109 -11.43 -1.24 0.41
N LEU A 110 -10.11 -1.09 0.21
CA LEU A 110 -9.12 -1.88 0.94
C LEU A 110 -9.20 -1.65 2.45
N CYS A 111 -9.38 -0.41 2.89
CA CYS A 111 -9.57 -0.10 4.31
C CYS A 111 -10.82 -0.76 4.89
N ILE A 112 -11.93 -0.75 4.16
CA ILE A 112 -13.17 -1.46 4.55
C ILE A 112 -12.92 -2.96 4.66
N GLN A 113 -12.25 -3.57 3.68
CA GLN A 113 -11.90 -5.00 3.69
C GLN A 113 -11.02 -5.35 4.89
N ALA A 114 -9.99 -4.55 5.16
CA ALA A 114 -9.10 -4.74 6.31
C ALA A 114 -9.87 -4.64 7.65
N ARG A 115 -10.80 -3.69 7.78
CA ARG A 115 -11.66 -3.58 8.97
C ARG A 115 -12.57 -4.78 9.13
N SER A 116 -13.24 -5.20 8.05
CA SER A 116 -14.09 -6.39 8.05
C SER A 116 -13.31 -7.64 8.48
N ALA A 117 -12.08 -7.81 7.98
CA ALA A 117 -11.20 -8.90 8.38
C ALA A 117 -10.79 -8.83 9.86
N LEU A 118 -10.47 -7.63 10.36
CA LEU A 118 -10.17 -7.40 11.79
C LEU A 118 -11.37 -7.73 12.68
N THR A 119 -12.58 -7.29 12.30
CA THR A 119 -13.81 -7.59 13.06
C THR A 119 -14.08 -9.09 13.12
N LYS A 120 -14.04 -9.80 11.99
CA LYS A 120 -14.22 -11.25 11.97
C LYS A 120 -13.18 -11.99 12.81
N SER A 121 -11.93 -11.51 12.77
CA SER A 121 -10.86 -12.07 13.60
C SER A 121 -11.07 -11.78 15.10
N ALA A 122 -11.60 -10.62 15.45
CA ALA A 122 -11.98 -10.30 16.83
C ALA A 122 -13.15 -11.16 17.33
N GLU A 123 -14.18 -11.40 16.50
CA GLU A 123 -15.30 -12.31 16.79
C GLU A 123 -14.85 -13.75 17.06
N ALA A 124 -13.78 -14.19 16.39
CA ALA A 124 -13.15 -15.48 16.63
C ALA A 124 -12.28 -15.54 17.91
N GLY A 125 -12.20 -14.44 18.68
CA GLY A 125 -11.49 -14.41 19.97
C GLY A 125 -10.00 -14.08 19.87
N HIS A 126 -9.49 -13.62 18.72
CA HIS A 126 -8.08 -13.26 18.58
C HIS A 126 -7.77 -11.94 19.32
N VAL A 127 -7.09 -12.05 20.47
CA VAL A 127 -6.80 -10.93 21.39
C VAL A 127 -6.08 -9.75 20.71
N ALA A 128 -5.19 -10.01 19.74
CA ALA A 128 -4.49 -8.96 19.02
C ALA A 128 -5.43 -8.15 18.11
N SER A 129 -6.34 -8.82 17.41
CA SER A 129 -7.37 -8.21 16.56
C SER A 129 -8.39 -7.41 17.36
N ILE A 130 -8.79 -7.89 18.55
CA ILE A 130 -9.64 -7.14 19.49
C ILE A 130 -8.95 -5.81 19.85
N ARG A 131 -7.68 -5.84 20.26
CA ARG A 131 -6.91 -4.63 20.59
C ARG A 131 -6.67 -3.71 19.39
N ALA A 132 -6.52 -4.26 18.19
CA ALA A 132 -6.40 -3.48 16.97
C ALA A 132 -7.72 -2.77 16.63
N LEU A 133 -8.85 -3.48 16.76
CA LEU A 133 -10.19 -2.94 16.53
C LEU A 133 -10.53 -1.86 17.56
N GLU A 134 -10.24 -2.07 18.85
CA GLU A 134 -10.41 -1.05 19.89
C GLU A 134 -9.63 0.24 19.59
N ARG A 135 -8.38 0.13 19.12
CA ARG A 135 -7.57 1.28 18.72
C ARG A 135 -8.17 2.00 17.51
N LEU A 136 -8.65 1.25 16.52
CA LEU A 136 -9.28 1.79 15.32
C LEU A 136 -10.57 2.55 15.68
N LEU A 137 -11.47 1.93 16.45
CA LEU A 137 -12.72 2.55 16.89
C LEU A 137 -12.47 3.80 17.75
N ARG A 138 -11.46 3.78 18.61
CA ARG A 138 -11.07 4.96 19.41
C ARG A 138 -10.57 6.11 18.54
N ALA A 139 -9.82 5.82 17.47
CA ALA A 139 -9.37 6.82 16.51
C ALA A 139 -10.55 7.41 15.71
N GLU A 140 -11.54 6.59 15.35
CA GLU A 140 -12.73 7.04 14.62
C GLU A 140 -13.71 7.85 15.46
N ALA A 141 -13.83 7.55 16.75
CA ALA A 141 -14.67 8.29 17.70
C ALA A 141 -14.17 9.72 18.00
N GLY A 142 -13.24 10.26 17.21
CA GLY A 142 -12.66 11.58 17.41
C GLY A 142 -11.63 11.63 18.55
N GLY A 143 -11.17 10.48 19.04
CA GLY A 143 -10.11 10.33 20.05
C GLY A 143 -8.71 10.63 19.49
N GLY A 144 -8.55 11.76 18.81
CA GLY A 144 -7.25 12.30 18.45
C GLY A 144 -6.57 12.89 19.69
N GLY A 145 -5.64 12.15 20.29
CA GLY A 145 -4.66 12.70 21.24
C GLY A 145 -5.07 12.63 22.71
N GLY A 146 -4.54 11.62 23.40
CA GLY A 146 -4.62 11.50 24.86
C GLY A 146 -3.65 10.45 25.37
N SER A 147 -2.35 10.71 25.23
CA SER A 147 -1.27 10.07 26.00
C SER A 147 -1.57 10.20 27.51
N GLU A 148 -1.50 9.22 28.42
CA GLU A 148 -0.85 7.89 28.43
C GLU A 148 -1.50 6.89 29.44
N ASP A 149 -2.76 6.51 29.25
CA ASP A 149 -3.24 5.13 29.59
C ASP A 149 -3.94 4.46 28.37
N GLY A 150 -3.97 5.23 27.29
CA GLY A 150 -4.51 4.96 25.96
C GLY A 150 -3.87 5.95 24.99
N GLY A 151 -2.53 6.11 25.08
CA GLY A 151 -1.78 7.09 24.33
C GLY A 151 -1.54 6.71 22.89
N SER A 152 -1.97 7.58 21.97
CA SER A 152 -1.57 7.56 20.57
C SER A 152 -0.05 7.51 20.45
N PHE A 153 0.48 6.60 19.64
CA PHE A 153 1.92 6.44 19.42
C PHE A 153 2.47 7.64 18.64
N ASP A 154 3.25 8.49 19.30
CA ASP A 154 3.95 9.62 18.68
C ASP A 154 5.35 9.19 18.20
N PRO A 155 5.60 9.07 16.88
CA PRO A 155 6.89 8.66 16.35
C PRO A 155 8.01 9.70 16.57
N THR A 156 7.67 10.92 17.01
CA THR A 156 8.63 11.99 17.30
C THR A 156 9.11 11.97 18.76
N ARG A 157 8.41 11.26 19.64
CA ARG A 157 8.69 11.17 21.08
C ARG A 157 8.60 9.74 21.59
N VAL A 158 9.47 8.87 21.08
CA VAL A 158 9.51 7.46 21.47
C VAL A 158 10.41 7.25 22.68
N ALA A 159 9.87 6.64 23.73
CA ALA A 159 10.63 6.29 24.92
C ALA A 159 11.77 5.29 24.60
N PRO A 160 12.93 5.37 25.28
CA PRO A 160 14.06 4.47 25.04
C PRO A 160 13.72 2.98 25.22
N THR A 161 12.85 2.66 26.19
CA THR A 161 12.38 1.30 26.47
C THR A 161 11.54 0.75 25.32
N THR A 162 10.65 1.57 24.77
CA THR A 162 9.85 1.27 23.58
C THR A 162 10.74 1.06 22.36
N LEU A 163 11.74 1.92 22.16
CA LEU A 163 12.73 1.76 21.09
C LEU A 163 13.55 0.48 21.20
N ALA A 164 13.99 0.11 22.41
CA ALA A 164 14.71 -1.14 22.66
C ALA A 164 13.83 -2.38 22.35
N LYS A 165 12.55 -2.35 22.74
CA LYS A 165 11.58 -3.41 22.42
C LYS A 165 11.37 -3.56 20.90
N ILE A 166 11.15 -2.45 20.20
CA ILE A 166 10.89 -2.44 18.76
C ILE A 166 12.13 -2.87 17.97
N SER A 167 13.31 -2.38 18.35
CA SER A 167 14.56 -2.62 17.62
C SER A 167 15.29 -3.91 17.98
N GLY A 168 15.04 -4.47 19.17
CA GLY A 168 15.87 -5.54 19.73
C GLY A 168 17.31 -5.11 20.05
N ILE A 169 17.60 -3.80 20.03
CA ILE A 169 18.90 -3.25 20.40
C ILE A 169 18.89 -3.02 21.91
N ALA A 170 19.91 -3.56 22.59
CA ALA A 170 20.04 -3.43 24.04
C ALA A 170 20.01 -1.95 24.48
N PRO A 171 19.31 -1.59 25.58
CA PRO A 171 19.23 -0.21 26.07
C PRO A 171 20.60 0.47 26.20
N MET A 172 21.60 -0.28 26.66
CA MET A 172 22.99 0.20 26.82
C MET A 172 23.62 0.66 25.50
N GLN A 173 23.23 0.09 24.36
CA GLN A 173 23.72 0.49 23.05
C GLN A 173 23.11 1.83 22.59
N TRP A 174 21.85 2.12 22.96
CA TRP A 174 21.24 3.42 22.73
C TRP A 174 21.97 4.52 23.50
N SER A 175 22.31 4.27 24.77
CA SER A 175 23.13 5.21 25.56
C SER A 175 24.50 5.46 24.92
N ARG A 176 25.14 4.43 24.37
CA ARG A 176 26.41 4.58 23.62
C ARG A 176 26.25 5.45 22.37
N TRP A 177 25.14 5.33 21.65
CA TRP A 177 24.87 6.18 20.48
C TRP A 177 24.56 7.61 20.85
N VAL A 178 23.84 7.86 21.94
CA VAL A 178 23.65 9.21 22.49
C VAL A 178 25.00 9.85 22.79
N ASN A 179 25.90 9.13 23.48
CA ASN A 179 27.26 9.60 23.74
C ASN A 179 28.09 9.80 22.45
N ALA A 180 27.75 9.10 21.37
CA ALA A 180 28.39 9.24 20.06
C ALA A 180 27.75 10.36 19.19
N GLY A 181 26.76 11.08 19.71
CA GLY A 181 26.13 12.22 19.05
C GLY A 181 24.75 11.93 18.42
N LEU A 182 24.06 10.85 18.82
CA LEU A 182 22.67 10.64 18.42
C LEU A 182 21.78 11.72 19.06
N PRO A 183 21.05 12.53 18.25
CA PRO A 183 20.17 13.54 18.81
C PRO A 183 19.08 12.91 19.67
N ARG A 184 18.92 13.47 20.87
CA ARG A 184 17.91 13.07 21.85
C ARG A 184 17.15 14.32 22.26
N SER A 185 15.84 14.19 22.41
CA SER A 185 14.99 15.27 22.89
C SER A 185 15.33 15.60 24.36
N PRO A 186 15.12 16.83 24.84
CA PRO A 186 15.43 17.22 26.23
C PRO A 186 14.69 16.39 27.29
N ASP A 187 13.49 15.90 26.95
CA ASP A 187 12.66 15.01 27.76
C ASP A 187 13.18 13.56 27.80
N GLY A 188 14.29 13.28 27.12
CA GLY A 188 14.90 11.97 27.07
C GLY A 188 14.25 11.00 26.07
N THR A 189 13.31 11.45 25.25
CA THR A 189 12.71 10.65 24.17
C THR A 189 13.50 10.77 22.86
N PHE A 190 13.10 9.99 21.85
CA PHE A 190 13.71 9.98 20.54
C PHE A 190 12.69 10.14 19.43
N SER A 191 13.06 10.93 18.42
CA SER A 191 12.34 11.00 17.15
C SER A 191 12.83 9.92 16.19
N LEU A 192 11.95 9.02 15.76
CA LEU A 192 12.29 7.93 14.83
C LEU A 192 12.88 8.44 13.50
N PRO A 193 12.32 9.45 12.83
CA PRO A 193 12.95 10.05 11.65
C PRO A 193 14.39 10.50 11.89
N THR A 194 14.65 11.14 13.04
CA THR A 194 15.97 11.64 13.42
C THR A 194 16.94 10.49 13.69
N VAL A 195 16.48 9.46 14.41
CA VAL A 195 17.25 8.23 14.66
C VAL A 195 17.65 7.55 13.35
N PHE A 196 16.71 7.35 12.42
CA PHE A 196 17.02 6.71 11.14
C PHE A 196 17.96 7.53 10.27
N THR A 197 17.83 8.85 10.31
CA THR A 197 18.73 9.75 9.57
C THR A 197 20.13 9.70 10.15
N TRP A 198 20.25 9.71 11.48
CA TRP A 198 21.53 9.61 12.17
C TRP A 198 22.22 8.27 11.93
N LEU A 199 21.48 7.15 12.02
CA LEU A 199 22.01 5.80 11.77
C LEU A 199 22.52 5.63 10.33
N ARG A 200 21.83 6.22 9.35
CA ARG A 200 22.27 6.22 7.94
C ARG A 200 23.56 7.02 7.73
N ARG A 201 23.70 8.15 8.42
CA ARG A 201 24.87 9.04 8.30
C ARG A 201 26.09 8.57 9.11
N ASN A 202 25.89 7.77 10.17
CA ASN A 202 26.96 7.39 11.09
C ASN A 202 27.20 5.87 11.16
N PRO A 203 27.39 5.18 10.02
CA PRO A 203 27.48 3.73 9.98
C PRO A 203 28.67 3.17 10.78
N GLN A 204 29.77 3.93 10.85
CA GLN A 204 30.99 3.51 11.53
C GLN A 204 30.91 3.66 13.06
N ARG A 205 30.17 4.66 13.55
CA ARG A 205 29.95 4.89 14.99
C ARG A 205 28.99 3.89 15.61
N THR A 206 28.19 3.23 14.77
CA THR A 206 27.29 2.14 15.19
C THR A 206 27.98 0.77 15.25
N GLY A 207 29.17 0.63 14.66
CA GLY A 207 29.93 -0.61 14.63
C GLY A 207 30.71 -0.85 15.91
N THR A 208 30.18 -1.63 16.85
CA THR A 208 31.05 -2.30 17.82
C THR A 208 31.80 -3.42 17.11
N ARG A 209 33.10 -3.59 17.38
CA ARG A 209 34.02 -4.59 16.78
C ARG A 209 33.54 -6.06 16.82
N ARG A 210 32.42 -6.37 17.50
CA ARG A 210 31.78 -7.70 17.53
C ARG A 210 30.40 -7.76 16.85
N TYR A 211 29.84 -6.63 16.43
CA TYR A 211 28.62 -6.59 15.61
C TYR A 211 29.01 -6.64 14.13
N ARG A 212 29.11 -7.86 13.60
CA ARG A 212 29.39 -8.18 12.19
C ARG A 212 28.23 -7.83 11.24
N GLN A 213 27.42 -6.84 11.60
CA GLN A 213 26.19 -6.47 10.91
C GLN A 213 26.28 -5.01 10.54
N LYS A 214 26.31 -4.77 9.22
CA LYS A 214 26.22 -3.43 8.65
C LYS A 214 24.99 -2.72 9.25
N PRO A 215 25.03 -1.40 9.50
CA PRO A 215 23.88 -0.64 10.00
C PRO A 215 22.64 -0.81 9.12
N SER A 216 22.84 -1.05 7.82
CA SER A 216 21.78 -1.46 6.89
C SER A 216 21.08 -2.76 7.30
N ALA A 217 21.78 -3.74 7.87
CA ALA A 217 21.21 -4.98 8.37
C ALA A 217 20.40 -4.77 9.67
N VAL A 218 20.77 -3.79 10.50
CA VAL A 218 19.97 -3.41 11.69
C VAL A 218 18.70 -2.71 11.26
N VAL A 219 18.79 -1.75 10.33
CA VAL A 219 17.63 -1.07 9.72
C VAL A 219 16.74 -2.08 9.00
N GLN A 220 17.31 -2.98 8.22
CA GLN A 220 16.56 -4.04 7.53
C GLN A 220 15.91 -5.01 8.51
N ARG A 221 16.54 -5.36 9.63
CA ARG A 221 15.89 -6.19 10.65
C ARG A 221 14.79 -5.47 11.37
N LEU A 222 14.98 -4.19 11.69
CA LEU A 222 13.93 -3.35 12.27
C LEU A 222 12.72 -3.29 11.33
N GLN A 223 12.97 -2.99 10.06
CA GLN A 223 11.95 -2.97 9.02
C GLN A 223 11.30 -4.34 8.84
N GLN A 224 12.08 -5.41 8.75
CA GLN A 224 11.61 -6.78 8.62
C GLN A 224 10.86 -7.26 9.85
N LYS A 225 11.21 -6.83 11.05
CA LYS A 225 10.55 -7.26 12.29
C LYS A 225 9.26 -6.48 12.51
N ILE A 226 9.24 -5.19 12.15
CA ILE A 226 8.00 -4.42 12.03
C ILE A 226 7.09 -5.07 10.99
N ASN A 227 7.61 -5.37 9.80
CA ASN A 227 6.85 -6.04 8.74
C ASN A 227 6.45 -7.48 9.11
N ARG A 228 7.26 -8.21 9.89
CA ARG A 228 6.96 -9.58 10.33
C ARG A 228 5.99 -9.63 11.48
N VAL A 229 6.00 -8.64 12.38
CA VAL A 229 4.89 -8.43 13.33
C VAL A 229 3.63 -8.15 12.52
N ILE A 230 3.70 -7.25 11.53
CA ILE A 230 2.58 -7.00 10.61
C ILE A 230 2.15 -8.29 9.86
N GLU A 231 3.07 -9.16 9.43
CA GLU A 231 2.77 -10.38 8.65
C GLU A 231 2.41 -11.61 9.51
N GLN A 232 2.89 -11.76 10.74
CA GLN A 232 2.49 -12.84 11.65
C GLN A 232 1.07 -12.62 12.19
N GLU A 233 0.70 -11.36 12.39
CA GLU A 233 -0.69 -10.93 12.58
C GLU A 233 -1.56 -11.30 11.34
N LEU A 234 -0.96 -11.44 10.15
CA LEU A 234 -1.64 -11.86 8.92
C LEU A 234 -1.59 -13.39 8.66
N LYS A 235 -0.57 -14.13 9.14
CA LYS A 235 -0.37 -15.56 8.85
C LYS A 235 -0.89 -16.54 9.90
N GLY A 236 -1.05 -16.12 11.16
CA GLY A 236 -1.66 -16.96 12.22
C GLY A 236 -3.10 -17.40 11.92
N GLN A 237 -3.70 -16.87 10.86
CA GLN A 237 -5.02 -17.21 10.35
C GLN A 237 -5.09 -18.53 9.53
N HIS A 238 -3.97 -19.19 9.23
CA HIS A 238 -3.98 -20.35 8.33
C HIS A 238 -3.75 -21.73 8.96
N ASP A 239 -3.37 -21.84 10.24
CA ASP A 239 -2.98 -23.14 10.85
C ASP A 239 -3.99 -23.77 11.83
N GLU A 240 -5.10 -23.11 12.18
CA GLU A 240 -6.08 -23.68 13.13
C GLU A 240 -7.30 -24.37 12.48
N THR A 241 -7.36 -24.46 11.15
CA THR A 241 -8.45 -25.16 10.47
C THR A 241 -8.01 -26.55 10.01
N ILE A 242 -8.73 -27.57 10.51
CA ILE A 242 -8.75 -29.00 10.12
C ILE A 242 -7.92 -29.94 11.03
N VAL A 243 -8.49 -30.28 12.19
CA VAL A 243 -8.45 -31.68 12.66
C VAL A 243 -9.90 -32.17 12.69
N ALA A 244 -10.28 -32.90 11.64
CA ALA A 244 -11.57 -33.59 11.58
C ALA A 244 -11.54 -34.78 12.56
N PRO A 245 -12.52 -34.93 13.47
CA PRO A 245 -12.63 -36.16 14.25
C PRO A 245 -13.08 -37.30 13.34
N ALA A 246 -12.22 -38.31 13.22
CA ALA A 246 -12.51 -39.58 12.56
C ALA A 246 -13.66 -40.29 13.29
N GLY A 247 -14.75 -40.54 12.59
CA GLY A 247 -15.93 -41.22 13.09
C GLY A 247 -15.68 -42.69 13.42
N ARG A 248 -16.30 -43.14 14.52
CA ARG A 248 -16.74 -44.51 14.75
C ARG A 248 -18.18 -44.66 14.27
#